data_AF-A0A1Z8R8R1-F1
#
_entry.id   AF-A0A1Z8R8R1-F1
#
_cell.length_a   1.000
_cell.length_b   1.000
_cell.length_c   1.000
_cell.angle_alpha   90.00
_cell.angle_beta   90.00
_cell.angle_gamma   90.00
#
_symmetry.space_group_name_H-M   'P 1'
#
loop_
_entity.id
_entity.type
_entity.pdbx_description
1 polymer ?
#
loop_
_entity_poly.entity_id
_entity_poly.type
_entity_poly.pdbx_seq_one_letter_code
_entity_poly.pdbx_strand_id
1 'polypeptide(L)'
;MPNIQLYGNNHSPWVQAVMMGLHQKQMEYTRTATPPIEVFKRWGTMMPAASFDGEPYQLESRDILHRIGYSECSDEDMGALRHAWTGVMHRTDYWPRFWGEFSLASDPHPSFLPRFVKNFFRAFTICYYFILIRFGVYTRGYRDPEKHADAYIQWEERFAQMEGPFLAGEEPDAVDLLLFGIIQCHCSIPVPTLYELQSDPRLTETRAWIGRMQTHFADYPNLYSNVYFQPHARGPKPAAGFDQFAFWTGAIFWIGLFPITVPVIAYFIYQNRTLRGA
;
A
#
# COMPACT_ATOMS: atom_id res chain seq x y z
N MET A 1 8.93 22.30 -12.98
CA MET A 1 8.60 20.90 -12.67
C MET A 1 7.29 20.90 -11.88
N PRO A 2 6.42 19.90 -12.06
CA PRO A 2 5.14 19.87 -11.35
C PRO A 2 5.38 19.75 -9.85
N ASN A 3 4.66 20.54 -9.05
CA ASN A 3 4.71 20.44 -7.59
C ASN A 3 3.74 19.36 -7.13
N ILE A 4 4.22 18.13 -6.98
CA ILE A 4 3.41 16.98 -6.57
C ILE A 4 3.55 16.78 -5.06
N GLN A 5 2.41 16.81 -4.36
CA GLN A 5 2.32 16.45 -2.94
C GLN A 5 1.55 15.14 -2.81
N LEU A 6 2.20 14.11 -2.26
CA LEU A 6 1.64 12.79 -2.06
C LEU A 6 1.43 12.51 -0.57
N TYR A 7 0.22 12.15 -0.20
CA TYR A 7 -0.07 11.56 1.10
C TYR A 7 -0.21 10.04 0.99
N GLY A 8 0.55 9.32 1.81
CA GLY A 8 0.43 7.87 1.91
C GLY A 8 1.57 7.18 2.64
N ASN A 9 1.32 5.94 3.07
CA ASN A 9 2.29 5.09 3.75
C ASN A 9 2.82 3.98 2.82
N ASN A 10 4.11 3.65 2.95
CA ASN A 10 4.82 2.62 2.18
C ASN A 10 4.20 1.21 2.30
N HIS A 11 3.44 0.90 3.36
CA HIS A 11 2.77 -0.40 3.48
C HIS A 11 1.42 -0.49 2.74
N SER A 12 0.95 0.59 2.13
CA SER A 12 -0.28 0.60 1.33
C SER A 12 0.03 0.21 -0.12
N PRO A 13 -0.68 -0.77 -0.69
CA PRO A 13 -0.44 -1.19 -2.07
C PRO A 13 -0.71 -0.07 -3.08
N TRP A 14 -1.77 0.68 -2.83
CA TRP A 14 -2.22 1.78 -3.68
C TRP A 14 -1.24 2.95 -3.67
N VAL A 15 -0.58 3.20 -2.53
CA VAL A 15 0.46 4.23 -2.41
C VAL A 15 1.74 3.77 -3.11
N GLN A 16 2.13 2.50 -2.94
CA GLN A 16 3.30 1.93 -3.62
C GLN A 16 3.17 2.03 -5.13
N ALA A 17 2.00 1.70 -5.68
CA ALA A 17 1.73 1.82 -7.11
C ALA A 17 1.97 3.24 -7.63
N VAL A 18 1.43 4.26 -6.94
CA VAL A 18 1.63 5.67 -7.30
C VAL A 18 3.09 6.09 -7.16
N MET A 19 3.78 5.69 -6.07
CA MET A 19 5.19 6.03 -5.86
C MET A 19 6.10 5.42 -6.94
N MET A 20 5.88 4.15 -7.32
CA MET A 20 6.59 3.51 -8.42
C MET A 20 6.27 4.18 -9.76
N GLY A 21 5.00 4.55 -9.98
CA GLY A 21 4.59 5.27 -11.18
C GLY A 21 5.28 6.64 -11.33
N LEU A 22 5.37 7.41 -10.24
CA LEU A 22 6.11 8.68 -10.20
C LEU A 22 7.61 8.47 -10.41
N HIS A 23 8.20 7.43 -9.80
CA HIS A 23 9.60 7.07 -9.97
C HIS A 23 9.94 6.73 -11.43
N GLN A 24 9.16 5.86 -12.07
CA GLN A 24 9.37 5.48 -13.48
C GLN A 24 9.23 6.68 -14.43
N LYS A 25 8.32 7.62 -14.16
CA LYS A 25 8.19 8.87 -14.93
C LYS A 25 9.22 9.95 -14.53
N GLN A 26 10.11 9.65 -13.58
CA GLN A 26 11.11 10.59 -13.05
C GLN A 26 10.49 11.91 -12.57
N MET A 27 9.27 11.84 -12.02
CA MET A 27 8.55 13.02 -11.53
C MET A 27 8.90 13.24 -10.07
N GLU A 28 9.50 14.38 -9.77
CA GLU A 28 9.77 14.78 -8.39
C GLU A 28 8.46 15.01 -7.61
N TYR A 29 8.45 14.56 -6.35
CA TYR A 29 7.31 14.74 -5.47
C TYR A 29 7.76 14.85 -4.02
N THR A 30 6.93 15.51 -3.20
CA THR A 30 7.06 15.48 -1.74
C THR A 30 6.06 14.49 -1.17
N ARG A 31 6.44 13.73 -0.14
CA ARG A 31 5.56 12.77 0.51
C ARG A 31 5.38 13.05 1.99
N THR A 32 4.18 12.81 2.50
CA THR A 32 3.87 12.78 3.93
C THR A 32 3.14 11.48 4.27
N ALA A 33 3.47 10.90 5.42
CA ALA A 33 2.84 9.69 5.93
C ALA A 33 1.68 9.97 6.90
N THR A 34 1.50 11.24 7.28
CA THR A 34 0.35 11.74 8.05
C THR A 34 -0.59 12.50 7.11
N PRO A 35 -1.92 12.29 7.21
CA PRO A 35 -2.88 12.95 6.33
C PRO A 35 -2.78 14.48 6.50
N PRO A 36 -2.67 15.24 5.41
CA PRO A 36 -2.90 16.68 5.43
C PRO A 36 -4.28 16.99 6.01
N ILE A 37 -4.45 18.17 6.61
CA ILE A 37 -5.70 18.52 7.31
C ILE A 37 -6.89 18.54 6.35
N GLU A 38 -6.70 19.02 5.13
CA GLU A 38 -7.69 19.04 4.05
C GLU A 38 -8.12 17.62 3.62
N VAL A 39 -7.19 16.67 3.60
CA VAL A 39 -7.48 15.25 3.34
C VAL A 39 -8.22 14.66 4.53
N PHE A 40 -7.72 14.89 5.75
CA PHE A 40 -8.27 14.34 6.98
C PHE A 40 -9.71 14.75 7.22
N LYS A 41 -10.04 16.03 7.03
CA LYS A 41 -11.40 16.54 7.20
C LYS A 41 -12.38 15.92 6.20
N ARG A 42 -11.94 15.62 4.99
CA ARG A 42 -12.82 15.16 3.90
C ARG A 42 -12.95 13.64 3.84
N TRP A 43 -11.87 12.92 4.08
CA TRP A 43 -11.75 11.47 3.85
C TRP A 43 -11.09 10.71 5.00
N GLY A 44 -10.74 11.40 6.10
CA GLY A 44 -10.00 10.81 7.20
C GLY A 44 -8.60 10.37 6.76
N THR A 45 -8.31 9.09 6.88
CA THR A 45 -6.97 8.55 6.66
C THR A 45 -6.80 7.86 5.30
N MET A 46 -7.78 7.99 4.39
CA MET A 46 -7.76 7.38 3.05
C MET A 46 -6.53 7.79 2.25
N MET A 47 -5.87 6.80 1.63
CA MET A 47 -4.66 6.99 0.84
C MET A 47 -4.63 6.05 -0.38
N PRO A 48 -3.86 6.37 -1.43
CA PRO A 48 -3.12 7.62 -1.63
C PRO A 48 -4.07 8.81 -1.83
N ALA A 49 -3.57 10.00 -1.48
CA ALA A 49 -4.13 11.26 -1.95
C ALA A 49 -3.01 12.09 -2.56
N ALA A 50 -3.25 12.72 -3.71
CA ALA A 50 -2.24 13.55 -4.38
C ALA A 50 -2.80 14.93 -4.72
N SER A 51 -1.97 15.96 -4.58
CA SER A 51 -2.21 17.31 -5.07
C SER A 51 -1.15 17.62 -6.14
N PHE A 52 -1.60 18.19 -7.26
CA PHE A 52 -0.77 18.56 -8.39
C PHE A 52 -0.81 20.07 -8.54
N ASP A 53 0.35 20.73 -8.49
CA ASP A 53 0.48 22.17 -8.74
C ASP A 53 -0.40 23.06 -7.83
N GLY A 54 -0.64 22.60 -6.60
CA GLY A 54 -1.45 23.30 -5.61
C GLY A 54 -2.96 23.11 -5.76
N GLU A 55 -3.41 22.30 -6.73
CA GLU A 55 -4.81 21.92 -6.82
C GLU A 55 -5.29 21.13 -5.60
N PRO A 56 -6.60 21.10 -5.32
CA PRO A 56 -7.15 20.25 -4.27
C PRO A 56 -6.69 18.80 -4.40
N TYR A 57 -6.46 18.15 -3.26
CA TYR A 57 -6.12 16.72 -3.24
C TYR A 57 -7.19 15.91 -3.96
N GLN A 58 -6.76 14.89 -4.72
CA GLN A 58 -7.59 13.86 -5.30
C GLN A 58 -7.22 12.49 -4.72
N LEU A 59 -8.19 11.58 -4.64
CA LEU A 59 -8.00 10.20 -4.19
C LEU A 59 -7.87 9.26 -5.39
N GLU A 60 -7.78 7.97 -5.06
CA GLU A 60 -7.83 6.81 -5.96
C GLU A 60 -6.58 6.66 -6.83
N SER A 61 -5.82 5.58 -6.57
CA SER A 61 -4.55 5.34 -7.23
C SER A 61 -4.67 5.20 -8.74
N ARG A 62 -5.78 4.64 -9.26
CA ARG A 62 -6.01 4.54 -10.71
C ARG A 62 -6.15 5.91 -11.37
N ASP A 63 -6.86 6.84 -10.73
CA ASP A 63 -7.09 8.19 -11.25
C ASP A 63 -5.81 9.04 -11.15
N ILE A 64 -5.06 8.87 -10.06
CA ILE A 64 -3.74 9.51 -9.88
C ILE A 64 -2.73 9.00 -10.92
N LEU A 65 -2.68 7.68 -11.17
CA LEU A 65 -1.80 7.08 -12.19
C LEU A 65 -2.19 7.56 -13.59
N HIS A 66 -3.49 7.57 -13.91
CA HIS A 66 -3.96 8.07 -15.20
C HIS A 66 -3.56 9.54 -15.42
N ARG A 67 -3.71 10.38 -14.39
CA ARG A 67 -3.32 11.80 -14.43
C ARG A 67 -1.84 12.02 -14.72
N ILE A 68 -0.96 11.09 -14.34
CA ILE A 68 0.49 11.16 -14.64
C ILE A 68 0.89 10.41 -15.92
N GLY A 69 -0.08 10.05 -16.75
CA GLY A 69 0.16 9.52 -18.11
C GLY A 69 0.30 8.01 -18.19
N TYR A 70 -0.33 7.26 -17.28
CA TYR A 70 -0.56 5.82 -17.42
C TYR A 70 -1.95 5.54 -18.02
N SER A 71 -2.16 4.34 -18.55
CA SER A 71 -3.46 3.96 -19.11
C SER A 71 -4.53 3.87 -18.04
N GLU A 72 -5.77 4.10 -18.45
CA GLU A 72 -6.93 3.89 -17.58
C GLU A 72 -7.08 2.40 -17.23
N CYS A 73 -7.37 2.10 -15.96
CA CYS A 73 -7.64 0.73 -15.52
C CYS A 73 -9.12 0.43 -15.66
N SER A 74 -9.44 -0.64 -16.40
CA SER A 74 -10.82 -1.11 -16.54
C SER A 74 -11.40 -1.56 -15.19
N ASP A 75 -12.73 -1.57 -15.07
CA ASP A 75 -13.38 -2.10 -13.87
C ASP A 75 -13.16 -3.61 -13.68
N GLU A 76 -12.94 -4.34 -14.78
CA GLU A 76 -12.55 -5.76 -14.75
C GLU A 76 -11.17 -5.92 -14.09
N ASP A 77 -10.18 -5.12 -14.51
CA ASP A 77 -8.84 -5.14 -13.91
C ASP A 77 -8.89 -4.76 -12.44
N MET A 78 -9.67 -3.73 -12.10
CA MET A 78 -9.87 -3.35 -10.70
C MET A 78 -10.56 -4.46 -9.89
N GLY A 79 -11.42 -5.28 -10.52
CA GLY A 79 -12.00 -6.48 -9.94
C GLY A 79 -10.93 -7.54 -9.61
N ALA A 80 -10.09 -7.87 -10.59
CA ALA A 80 -9.00 -8.83 -10.44
C ALA A 80 -7.96 -8.36 -9.40
N LEU A 81 -7.63 -7.06 -9.38
CA LEU A 81 -6.73 -6.45 -8.39
C LEU A 81 -7.31 -6.57 -6.98
N ARG A 82 -8.61 -6.27 -6.79
CA ARG A 82 -9.27 -6.43 -5.49
C ARG A 82 -9.28 -7.88 -5.03
N HIS A 83 -9.40 -8.84 -5.94
CA HIS A 83 -9.32 -10.27 -5.63
C HIS A 83 -7.92 -10.66 -5.14
N ALA A 84 -6.86 -10.23 -5.85
CA ALA A 84 -5.47 -10.45 -5.45
C ALA A 84 -5.14 -9.80 -4.08
N TRP A 85 -5.79 -8.69 -3.75
CA TRP A 85 -5.58 -7.94 -2.51
C TRP A 85 -6.22 -8.57 -1.26
N THR A 86 -7.06 -9.61 -1.41
CA THR A 86 -7.79 -10.23 -0.28
C THR A 86 -6.89 -10.73 0.86
N GLY A 87 -5.64 -11.11 0.57
CA GLY A 87 -4.64 -11.49 1.57
C GLY A 87 -4.38 -10.42 2.64
N VAL A 88 -4.69 -9.14 2.38
CA VAL A 88 -4.59 -8.03 3.34
C VAL A 88 -5.36 -8.28 4.64
N MET A 89 -6.42 -9.10 4.60
CA MET A 89 -7.27 -9.40 5.75
C MET A 89 -6.49 -10.08 6.88
N HIS A 90 -5.42 -10.80 6.54
CA HIS A 90 -4.54 -11.50 7.48
C HIS A 90 -3.46 -10.62 8.12
N ARG A 91 -3.26 -9.38 7.67
CA ARG A 91 -2.17 -8.53 8.17
C ARG A 91 -2.29 -8.25 9.67
N THR A 92 -3.51 -8.32 10.21
CA THR A 92 -3.79 -8.05 11.62
C THR A 92 -3.87 -9.31 12.50
N ASP A 93 -3.69 -10.51 11.92
CA ASP A 93 -3.77 -11.77 12.68
C ASP A 93 -2.70 -11.84 13.77
N TYR A 94 -1.49 -11.37 13.45
CA TYR A 94 -0.41 -11.21 14.41
C TYR A 94 -0.12 -9.72 14.64
N TRP A 95 -0.86 -9.14 15.59
CA TRP A 95 -0.80 -7.71 15.91
C TRP A 95 0.62 -7.18 16.22
N PRO A 96 1.53 -7.90 16.92
CA PRO A 96 2.87 -7.37 17.20
C PRO A 96 3.66 -7.13 15.91
N ARG A 97 3.53 -8.01 14.91
CA ARG A 97 4.12 -7.80 13.59
C ARG A 97 3.47 -6.65 12.86
N PHE A 98 2.14 -6.54 12.87
CA PHE A 98 1.46 -5.41 12.22
C PHE A 98 2.02 -4.07 12.70
N TRP A 99 2.04 -3.84 14.02
CA TRP A 99 2.54 -2.60 14.59
C TRP A 99 4.06 -2.47 14.47
N GLY A 100 4.80 -3.57 14.63
CA GLY A 100 6.25 -3.62 14.45
C GLY A 100 6.69 -3.18 13.07
N GLU A 101 6.13 -3.76 12.01
CA GLU A 101 6.46 -3.40 10.63
C GLU A 101 6.12 -1.93 10.32
N PHE A 102 4.97 -1.43 10.79
CA PHE A 102 4.64 -0.01 10.65
C PHE A 102 5.61 0.91 11.38
N SER A 103 6.17 0.48 12.52
CA SER A 103 7.21 1.23 13.23
C SER A 103 8.50 1.31 12.42
N LEU A 104 8.83 0.29 11.62
CA LEU A 104 10.01 0.24 10.76
C LEU A 104 9.90 1.14 9.52
N ALA A 105 8.71 1.58 9.12
CA ALA A 105 8.57 2.66 8.15
C ALA A 105 8.70 4.02 8.86
N SER A 106 9.17 5.07 8.16
CA SER A 106 9.20 6.45 8.69
C SER A 106 8.49 7.43 7.75
N ASP A 107 8.13 8.60 8.28
CA ASP A 107 7.83 9.76 7.45
C ASP A 107 9.11 10.27 6.76
N PRO A 108 9.07 10.62 5.46
CA PRO A 108 10.27 10.96 4.70
C PRO A 108 10.73 12.41 4.91
N HIS A 109 10.11 13.19 5.80
CA HIS A 109 10.49 14.59 6.04
C HIS A 109 11.97 14.69 6.45
N PRO A 110 12.78 15.60 5.86
CA PRO A 110 14.23 15.65 6.08
C PRO A 110 14.60 16.10 7.50
N SER A 111 13.86 17.07 8.05
CA SER A 111 14.12 17.61 9.39
C SER A 111 13.58 16.71 10.50
N PHE A 112 14.37 16.57 11.58
CA PHE A 112 14.07 15.71 12.74
C PHE A 112 12.72 16.01 13.40
N LEU A 113 12.49 17.26 13.82
CA LEU A 113 11.31 17.60 14.64
C LEU A 113 9.98 17.36 13.88
N PRO A 114 9.79 17.84 12.64
CA PRO A 114 8.58 17.52 11.89
C PRO A 114 8.42 16.03 11.63
N ARG A 115 9.51 15.30 11.34
CA ARG A 115 9.48 13.84 11.14
C ARG A 115 9.03 13.11 12.41
N PHE A 116 9.54 13.51 13.58
CA PHE A 116 9.14 12.98 14.88
C PHE A 116 7.64 13.17 15.12
N VAL A 117 7.14 14.40 14.96
CA VAL A 117 5.72 14.75 15.14
C VAL A 117 4.84 13.95 14.18
N LYS A 118 5.22 13.87 12.91
CA LYS A 118 4.47 13.09 11.91
C LYS A 118 4.46 11.60 12.25
N ASN A 119 5.58 11.02 12.69
CA ASN A 119 5.62 9.62 13.11
C ASN A 119 4.71 9.34 14.32
N PHE A 120 4.63 10.28 15.28
CA PHE A 120 3.67 10.21 16.39
C PHE A 120 2.21 10.22 15.90
N PHE A 121 1.83 11.18 15.04
CA PHE A 121 0.46 11.27 14.53
C PHE A 121 0.09 10.14 13.56
N ARG A 122 1.06 9.62 12.81
CA ARG A 122 0.87 8.48 11.90
C ARG A 122 0.37 7.24 12.62
N ALA A 123 0.66 7.07 13.91
CA ALA A 123 0.13 5.96 14.70
C ALA A 123 -1.41 5.95 14.76
N PHE A 124 -2.08 7.11 14.69
CA PHE A 124 -3.54 7.18 14.54
C PHE A 124 -4.00 6.51 13.25
N THR A 125 -3.35 6.82 12.13
CA THR A 125 -3.63 6.20 10.83
C THR A 125 -3.46 4.69 10.89
N ILE A 126 -2.44 4.19 11.59
CA ILE A 126 -2.21 2.75 11.74
C ILE A 126 -3.28 2.11 12.63
N CYS A 127 -3.70 2.79 13.70
CA CYS A 127 -4.83 2.36 14.53
C CYS A 127 -6.13 2.27 13.71
N TYR A 128 -6.37 3.23 12.83
CA TYR A 128 -7.51 3.22 11.90
C TYR A 128 -7.49 1.97 11.01
N TYR A 129 -6.37 1.68 10.34
CA TYR A 129 -6.29 0.51 9.45
C TYR A 129 -6.35 -0.81 10.21
N PHE A 130 -5.76 -0.88 11.41
CA PHE A 130 -5.89 -2.05 12.28
C PHE A 130 -7.37 -2.34 12.58
N ILE A 131 -8.11 -1.33 13.04
CA ILE A 131 -9.54 -1.46 13.36
C ILE A 131 -10.36 -1.76 12.09
N LEU A 132 -10.07 -1.08 10.97
CA LEU A 132 -10.77 -1.29 9.70
C LEU A 132 -10.62 -2.74 9.20
N ILE A 133 -9.40 -3.29 9.21
CA ILE A 133 -9.17 -4.66 8.76
C ILE A 133 -9.87 -5.65 9.70
N ARG A 134 -9.71 -5.50 11.03
CA ARG A 134 -10.38 -6.37 12.02
C ARG A 134 -11.91 -6.30 11.91
N PHE A 135 -12.45 -5.11 11.71
CA PHE A 135 -13.88 -4.90 11.47
C PHE A 135 -14.32 -5.53 10.15
N GLY A 136 -13.53 -5.41 9.09
CA GLY A 136 -13.79 -6.04 7.79
C GLY A 136 -13.88 -7.55 7.89
N VAL A 137 -12.91 -8.20 8.56
CA VAL A 137 -12.91 -9.66 8.82
C VAL A 137 -14.18 -10.08 9.56
N TYR A 138 -14.52 -9.38 10.65
CA TYR A 138 -15.67 -9.71 11.48
C TYR A 138 -17.02 -9.49 10.77
N THR A 139 -17.19 -8.35 10.08
CA THR A 139 -18.50 -7.95 9.53
C THR A 139 -18.79 -8.50 8.14
N ARG A 140 -17.78 -8.74 7.32
CA ARG A 140 -17.97 -9.34 5.99
C ARG A 140 -17.97 -10.85 6.02
N GLY A 141 -17.79 -11.46 7.20
CA GLY A 141 -17.70 -12.90 7.37
C GLY A 141 -16.61 -13.48 6.47
N TYR A 142 -15.47 -12.79 6.37
CA TYR A 142 -14.34 -13.25 5.57
C TYR A 142 -14.00 -14.67 6.00
N ARG A 143 -13.98 -15.58 5.02
CA ARG A 143 -13.57 -16.96 5.21
C ARG A 143 -12.23 -17.13 4.53
N ASP A 144 -11.30 -17.72 5.25
CA ASP A 144 -10.02 -18.09 4.67
C ASP A 144 -10.26 -18.97 3.44
N PRO A 145 -9.64 -18.66 2.30
CA PRO A 145 -9.73 -19.51 1.14
C PRO A 145 -9.07 -20.86 1.44
N GLU A 146 -9.48 -21.91 0.74
CA GLU A 146 -8.80 -23.21 0.85
C GLU A 146 -7.34 -23.12 0.41
N LYS A 147 -7.05 -22.28 -0.59
CA LYS A 147 -5.70 -21.99 -1.08
C LYS A 147 -5.56 -20.50 -1.39
N HIS A 148 -4.62 -19.81 -0.73
CA HIS A 148 -4.42 -18.38 -1.00
C HIS A 148 -3.84 -18.10 -2.40
N ALA A 149 -3.20 -19.09 -3.03
CA ALA A 149 -2.72 -19.00 -4.41
C ALA A 149 -3.85 -18.80 -5.43
N ASP A 150 -5.09 -19.19 -5.11
CA ASP A 150 -6.21 -19.09 -6.05
C ASP A 150 -6.51 -17.63 -6.44
N ALA A 151 -6.15 -16.67 -5.56
CA ALA A 151 -6.23 -15.24 -5.83
C ALA A 151 -5.33 -14.75 -6.98
N TYR A 152 -4.40 -15.58 -7.46
CA TYR A 152 -3.44 -15.27 -8.52
C TYR A 152 -3.56 -16.15 -9.77
N ILE A 153 -4.51 -17.10 -9.82
CA ILE A 153 -4.63 -18.01 -10.98
C ILE A 153 -5.00 -17.25 -12.26
N GLN A 154 -5.93 -16.30 -12.18
CA GLN A 154 -6.26 -15.45 -13.32
C GLN A 154 -5.05 -14.62 -13.79
N TRP A 155 -4.20 -14.19 -12.85
CA TRP A 155 -2.99 -13.42 -13.17
C TRP A 155 -1.92 -14.31 -13.82
N GLU A 156 -1.74 -15.53 -13.32
CA GLU A 156 -0.87 -16.53 -13.94
C GLU A 156 -1.23 -16.75 -15.42
N GLU A 157 -2.51 -16.91 -15.73
CA GLU A 157 -3.00 -17.08 -17.10
C GLU A 157 -2.70 -15.85 -17.97
N ARG A 158 -2.90 -14.64 -17.44
CA ARG A 158 -2.58 -13.38 -18.13
C ARG A 158 -1.08 -13.28 -18.40
N PHE A 159 -0.24 -13.62 -17.41
CA PHE A 159 1.21 -13.57 -17.56
C PHE A 159 1.76 -14.60 -18.55
N ALA A 160 1.15 -15.79 -18.61
CA ALA A 160 1.50 -16.83 -19.58
C ALA A 160 1.18 -16.44 -21.03
N GLN A 161 0.28 -15.48 -21.24
CA GLN A 161 -0.14 -14.97 -22.56
C GLN A 161 0.57 -13.68 -22.97
N MET A 162 1.44 -13.14 -22.12
CA MET A 162 2.17 -11.90 -22.43
C MET A 162 3.15 -12.11 -23.58
N GLU A 163 3.14 -11.18 -24.54
CA GLU A 163 4.13 -11.14 -25.61
C GLU A 163 5.43 -10.44 -25.17
N GLY A 164 5.36 -9.59 -24.13
CA GLY A 164 6.47 -8.81 -23.60
C GLY A 164 6.76 -9.06 -22.11
N PRO A 165 7.69 -8.29 -21.51
CA PRO A 165 8.06 -8.44 -20.10
C PRO A 165 6.97 -8.01 -19.09
N PHE A 166 6.03 -7.16 -19.49
CA PHE A 166 4.93 -6.63 -18.64
C PHE A 166 3.57 -6.73 -19.34
N LEU A 167 2.48 -6.52 -18.59
CA LEU A 167 1.11 -6.69 -19.12
C LEU A 167 0.82 -5.72 -20.28
N ALA A 168 1.45 -4.54 -20.29
CA ALA A 168 1.33 -3.55 -21.36
C ALA A 168 2.42 -3.66 -22.45
N GLY A 169 3.22 -4.74 -22.46
CA GLY A 169 4.32 -4.95 -23.39
C GLY A 169 5.68 -4.66 -22.77
N GLU A 170 6.42 -3.71 -23.32
CA GLU A 170 7.84 -3.46 -22.98
C GLU A 170 8.07 -2.77 -21.64
N GLU A 171 7.09 -1.98 -21.17
CA GLU A 171 7.20 -1.19 -19.93
C GLU A 171 5.98 -1.46 -19.02
N PRO A 172 6.13 -1.42 -17.69
CA PRO A 172 5.00 -1.54 -16.78
C PRO A 172 4.02 -0.37 -16.94
N ASP A 173 2.72 -0.67 -16.92
CA ASP A 173 1.64 0.33 -16.93
C ASP A 173 0.81 0.26 -15.63
N ALA A 174 -0.30 1.00 -15.55
CA ALA A 174 -1.09 1.14 -14.33
C ALA A 174 -1.49 -0.19 -13.69
N VAL A 175 -1.89 -1.19 -14.49
CA VAL A 175 -2.29 -2.51 -13.97
C VAL A 175 -1.10 -3.24 -13.34
N ASP A 176 0.07 -3.24 -14.00
CA ASP A 176 1.31 -3.81 -13.43
C ASP A 176 1.68 -3.10 -12.12
N LEU A 177 1.62 -1.76 -12.09
CA LEU A 177 1.96 -0.96 -10.91
C LEU A 177 1.03 -1.23 -9.73
N LEU A 178 -0.28 -1.34 -9.98
CA LEU A 178 -1.28 -1.63 -8.95
C LEU A 178 -1.12 -3.05 -8.41
N LEU A 179 -0.94 -4.04 -9.29
CA LEU A 179 -0.74 -5.42 -8.89
C LEU A 179 0.58 -5.58 -8.13
N PHE A 180 1.65 -4.95 -8.61
CA PHE A 180 2.94 -5.03 -7.94
C PHE A 180 2.92 -4.28 -6.60
N GLY A 181 2.15 -3.19 -6.50
CA GLY A 181 1.83 -2.56 -5.21
C GLY A 181 1.18 -3.54 -4.23
N ILE A 182 0.28 -4.42 -4.69
CA ILE A 182 -0.30 -5.49 -3.88
C ILE A 182 0.76 -6.51 -3.44
N ILE A 183 1.69 -6.90 -4.33
CA ILE A 183 2.84 -7.73 -3.95
C ILE A 183 3.69 -7.03 -2.86
N GLN A 184 4.02 -5.75 -3.02
CA GLN A 184 4.75 -4.97 -2.01
C GLN A 184 3.99 -4.91 -0.67
N CYS A 185 2.65 -4.83 -0.71
CA CYS A 185 1.80 -4.90 0.47
C CYS A 185 1.94 -6.26 1.17
N HIS A 186 1.82 -7.38 0.46
CA HIS A 186 2.00 -8.70 1.06
C HIS A 186 3.42 -8.90 1.62
N CYS A 187 4.44 -8.37 0.96
CA CYS A 187 5.83 -8.46 1.43
C CYS A 187 6.11 -7.57 2.64
N SER A 188 5.53 -6.37 2.70
CA SER A 188 5.85 -5.39 3.74
C SER A 188 5.20 -5.68 5.10
N ILE A 189 4.17 -6.54 5.14
CA ILE A 189 3.69 -7.20 6.35
C ILE A 189 3.28 -8.61 5.92
N PRO A 190 4.15 -9.63 6.11
CA PRO A 190 3.93 -10.98 5.62
C PRO A 190 2.60 -11.60 6.05
N VAL A 191 1.87 -12.15 5.06
CA VAL A 191 0.58 -12.85 5.19
C VAL A 191 0.65 -14.25 4.55
N PRO A 192 -0.30 -15.17 4.81
CA PRO A 192 -0.34 -16.50 4.18
C PRO A 192 -0.18 -16.47 2.65
N THR A 193 -0.84 -15.53 1.97
CA THR A 193 -0.75 -15.33 0.51
C THR A 193 0.70 -15.15 0.01
N LEU A 194 1.58 -14.52 0.79
CA LEU A 194 2.98 -14.35 0.40
C LEU A 194 3.70 -15.70 0.26
N TYR A 195 3.48 -16.61 1.20
CA TYR A 195 4.16 -17.92 1.19
C TYR A 195 3.65 -18.80 0.04
N GLU A 196 2.36 -18.73 -0.28
CA GLU A 196 1.80 -19.39 -1.46
C GLU A 196 2.36 -18.81 -2.77
N LEU A 197 2.50 -17.49 -2.88
CA LEU A 197 3.18 -16.86 -4.04
C LEU A 197 4.61 -17.39 -4.22
N GLN A 198 5.34 -17.63 -3.12
CA GLN A 198 6.72 -18.15 -3.18
C GLN A 198 6.79 -19.63 -3.56
N SER A 199 5.79 -20.45 -3.19
CA SER A 199 5.93 -21.91 -3.19
C SER A 199 4.90 -22.69 -3.99
N ASP A 200 3.73 -22.12 -4.31
CA ASP A 200 2.71 -22.84 -5.08
C ASP A 200 3.24 -23.11 -6.50
N PRO A 201 3.31 -24.38 -6.94
CA PRO A 201 3.88 -24.75 -8.23
C PRO A 201 3.09 -24.18 -9.42
N ARG A 202 1.83 -23.77 -9.22
CA ARG A 202 0.96 -23.20 -10.26
C ARG A 202 1.31 -21.76 -10.63
N LEU A 203 2.09 -21.05 -9.80
CA LEU A 203 2.31 -19.60 -9.94
C LEU A 203 3.71 -19.24 -10.48
N THR A 204 4.13 -19.94 -11.53
CA THR A 204 5.49 -19.81 -12.07
C THR A 204 5.67 -18.51 -12.84
N GLU A 205 4.73 -18.15 -13.71
CA GLU A 205 4.77 -16.91 -14.47
C GLU A 205 4.56 -15.69 -13.58
N THR A 206 3.74 -15.81 -12.55
CA THR A 206 3.57 -14.79 -11.50
C THR A 206 4.89 -14.48 -10.83
N ARG A 207 5.65 -15.50 -10.40
CA ARG A 207 6.99 -15.29 -9.82
C ARG A 207 7.97 -14.71 -10.82
N ALA A 208 7.94 -15.15 -12.08
CA ALA A 208 8.78 -14.60 -13.13
C ALA A 208 8.49 -13.12 -13.38
N TRP A 209 7.22 -12.73 -13.44
CA TRP A 209 6.77 -11.34 -13.56
C TRP A 209 7.18 -10.49 -12.35
N ILE A 210 7.07 -11.02 -11.12
CA ILE A 210 7.58 -10.34 -9.90
C ILE A 210 9.08 -10.05 -10.06
N GLY A 211 9.86 -11.03 -10.52
CA GLY A 211 11.29 -10.85 -10.75
C GLY A 211 11.63 -9.81 -11.82
N ARG A 212 10.82 -9.73 -12.90
CA ARG A 212 10.93 -8.68 -13.93
C ARG A 212 10.62 -7.30 -13.35
N MET A 213 9.54 -7.16 -12.58
CA MET A 213 9.20 -5.91 -11.89
C MET A 213 10.30 -5.48 -10.90
N GLN A 214 10.90 -6.41 -10.15
CA GLN A 214 12.03 -6.10 -9.27
C GLN A 214 13.26 -5.61 -10.04
N THR A 215 13.55 -6.25 -11.17
CA THR A 215 14.68 -5.88 -12.02
C THR A 215 14.45 -4.50 -12.66
N HIS A 216 13.22 -4.21 -13.07
CA HIS A 216 12.83 -2.91 -13.63
C HIS A 216 13.00 -1.78 -12.61
N PHE A 217 12.55 -2.02 -11.38
CA PHE A 217 12.58 -1.05 -10.29
C PHE A 217 13.82 -1.20 -9.38
N ALA A 218 14.94 -1.72 -9.87
CA ALA A 218 16.10 -2.05 -9.01
C ALA A 218 16.68 -0.83 -8.26
N ASP A 219 16.48 0.37 -8.78
CA ASP A 219 16.90 1.64 -8.19
C ASP A 219 15.84 2.29 -7.28
N TYR A 220 14.62 1.72 -7.21
CA TYR A 220 13.56 2.20 -6.34
C TYR A 220 13.79 1.76 -4.88
N PRO A 221 13.87 2.69 -3.91
CA PRO A 221 14.36 2.39 -2.56
C PRO A 221 13.36 1.63 -1.67
N ASN A 222 12.10 1.47 -2.08
CA ASN A 222 11.04 0.91 -1.24
C ASN A 222 10.50 -0.46 -1.74
N LEU A 223 11.35 -1.27 -2.38
CA LEU A 223 11.00 -2.64 -2.78
C LEU A 223 11.10 -3.63 -1.61
N TYR A 224 9.96 -3.95 -0.99
CA TYR A 224 9.82 -4.99 0.03
C TYR A 224 9.92 -6.42 -0.55
N SER A 225 9.56 -6.63 -1.81
CA SER A 225 9.65 -7.95 -2.47
C SER A 225 11.08 -8.49 -2.58
N ASN A 226 12.09 -7.62 -2.54
CA ASN A 226 13.52 -7.97 -2.62
C ASN A 226 13.98 -9.04 -1.63
N VAL A 227 13.31 -9.14 -0.48
CA VAL A 227 13.65 -10.11 0.57
C VAL A 227 13.01 -11.48 0.31
N TYR A 228 11.96 -11.55 -0.51
CA TYR A 228 11.10 -12.73 -0.65
C TYR A 228 11.18 -13.40 -2.03
N PHE A 229 11.50 -12.65 -3.07
CA PHE A 229 11.49 -13.15 -4.44
C PHE A 229 12.84 -12.91 -5.13
N GLN A 230 13.17 -13.79 -6.08
CA GLN A 230 14.31 -13.62 -6.97
C GLN A 230 14.02 -12.53 -8.01
N PRO A 231 14.99 -11.66 -8.35
CA PRO A 231 16.33 -11.61 -7.78
C PRO A 231 16.34 -11.02 -6.36
N HIS A 232 16.96 -11.72 -5.42
CA HIS A 232 17.03 -11.24 -4.03
C HIS A 232 17.94 -10.03 -3.91
N ALA A 233 17.48 -9.03 -3.16
CA ALA A 233 18.23 -7.84 -2.84
C ALA A 233 17.86 -7.33 -1.43
N ARG A 234 18.39 -6.19 -1.04
CA ARG A 234 18.01 -5.56 0.23
C ARG A 234 16.59 -4.99 0.12
N GLY A 235 15.81 -5.21 1.17
CA GLY A 235 14.55 -4.50 1.37
C GLY A 235 14.76 -3.04 1.79
N PRO A 236 13.66 -2.30 2.05
CA PRO A 236 13.72 -0.90 2.41
C PRO A 236 14.47 -0.67 3.72
N LYS A 237 15.19 0.45 3.82
CA LYS A 237 15.92 0.80 5.05
C LYS A 237 14.92 1.02 6.20
N PRO A 238 15.11 0.40 7.37
CA PRO A 238 14.26 0.63 8.52
C PRO A 238 14.41 2.05 9.06
N ALA A 239 13.35 2.54 9.69
CA ALA A 239 13.28 3.82 10.39
C ALA A 239 14.34 3.92 11.49
N ALA A 240 14.83 5.14 11.75
CA ALA A 240 15.75 5.38 12.86
C ALA A 240 15.07 5.10 14.21
N GLY A 241 15.84 4.78 15.25
CA GLY A 241 15.30 4.47 16.57
C GLY A 241 14.39 5.56 17.15
N PHE A 242 14.71 6.84 16.93
CA PHE A 242 13.85 7.95 17.36
C PHE A 242 12.52 8.03 16.61
N ASP A 243 12.49 7.67 15.33
CA ASP A 243 11.27 7.64 14.54
C ASP A 243 10.36 6.49 15.00
N GLN A 244 10.96 5.33 15.29
CA GLN A 244 10.26 4.18 15.89
C GLN A 244 9.72 4.54 17.28
N PHE A 245 10.53 5.19 18.12
CA PHE A 245 10.12 5.66 19.45
C PHE A 245 8.94 6.64 19.36
N ALA A 246 8.98 7.62 18.46
CA ALA A 246 7.88 8.56 18.22
C ALA A 246 6.59 7.83 17.83
N PHE A 247 6.69 6.85 16.93
CA PHE A 247 5.58 6.02 16.51
C PHE A 247 4.96 5.23 17.68
N TRP A 248 5.77 4.54 18.47
CA TRP A 248 5.28 3.76 19.62
C TRP A 248 4.67 4.64 20.71
N THR A 249 5.24 5.82 20.96
CA THR A 249 4.66 6.81 21.88
C THR A 249 3.31 7.29 21.38
N GLY A 250 3.19 7.55 20.07
CA GLY A 250 1.93 7.86 19.42
C GLY A 250 0.91 6.72 19.54
N ALA A 251 1.33 5.48 19.32
CA ALA A 251 0.45 4.31 19.43
C ALA A 251 -0.12 4.18 20.86
N ILE A 252 0.73 4.28 21.89
CA ILE A 252 0.30 4.24 23.30
C ILE A 252 -0.66 5.40 23.58
N PHE A 253 -0.38 6.60 23.09
CA PHE A 253 -1.25 7.76 23.29
C PHE A 253 -2.64 7.57 22.67
N TRP A 254 -2.72 7.19 21.39
CA TRP A 254 -4.01 6.97 20.72
C TRP A 254 -4.79 5.81 21.30
N ILE A 255 -4.09 4.79 21.81
CA ILE A 255 -4.69 3.67 22.54
C ILE A 255 -5.22 4.11 23.90
N GLY A 256 -4.46 4.89 24.66
CA GLY A 256 -4.92 5.47 25.93
C GLY A 256 -6.14 6.37 25.77
N LEU A 257 -6.31 6.99 24.59
CA LEU A 257 -7.47 7.81 24.23
C LEU A 257 -8.59 7.06 23.51
N PHE A 258 -8.70 5.73 23.67
CA PHE A 258 -9.75 4.91 23.03
C PHE A 258 -11.17 5.48 23.09
N PRO A 259 -11.67 6.06 24.19
CA PRO A 259 -13.00 6.66 24.23
C PRO A 259 -13.23 7.77 23.19
N ILE A 260 -12.17 8.37 22.65
CA ILE A 260 -12.22 9.39 21.60
C ILE A 260 -11.75 8.80 20.26
N THR A 261 -10.62 8.09 20.27
CA THR A 261 -9.99 7.52 19.06
C THR A 261 -10.94 6.58 18.32
N VAL A 262 -11.63 5.66 19.01
CA VAL A 262 -12.49 4.66 18.38
C VAL A 262 -13.74 5.29 17.74
N PRO A 263 -14.49 6.20 18.41
CA PRO A 263 -15.60 6.90 17.76
C PRO A 263 -15.20 7.68 16.50
N VAL A 264 -14.04 8.36 16.52
CA VAL A 264 -13.53 9.09 15.35
C VAL A 264 -13.21 8.13 14.20
N ILE A 265 -12.55 7.01 14.49
CA ILE A 265 -12.27 5.96 13.50
C ILE A 265 -13.58 5.40 12.93
N ALA A 266 -14.55 5.07 13.79
CA ALA A 266 -15.84 4.54 13.38
C ALA A 266 -16.61 5.52 12.48
N TYR A 267 -16.59 6.81 12.81
CA TYR A 267 -17.15 7.88 11.99
C TYR A 267 -16.55 7.87 10.58
N PHE A 268 -15.23 7.86 10.47
CA PHE A 268 -14.56 7.85 9.16
C PHE A 268 -14.77 6.54 8.40
N ILE A 269 -14.81 5.38 9.07
CA ILE A 269 -15.16 4.11 8.42
C ILE A 269 -16.56 4.19 7.82
N TYR A 270 -17.54 4.72 8.57
CA TYR A 270 -18.91 4.89 8.10
C TYR A 270 -19.00 5.89 6.92
N GLN A 271 -18.40 7.07 7.07
CA GLN A 271 -18.37 8.10 6.02
C GLN A 271 -17.70 7.59 4.73
N ASN A 272 -16.60 6.85 4.85
CA ASN A 272 -15.89 6.37 3.66
C ASN A 272 -16.64 5.24 2.95
N ARG A 273 -17.49 4.49 3.65
CA ARG A 273 -18.41 3.53 3.02
C ARG A 273 -19.47 4.24 2.18
N THR A 274 -20.03 5.35 2.65
CA THR A 274 -21.05 6.09 1.89
C THR A 274 -20.45 6.79 0.68
N LEU A 275 -19.24 7.33 0.79
CA LEU A 275 -18.54 7.99 -0.32
C LEU A 275 -18.15 7.03 -1.46
N ARG A 276 -17.89 5.76 -1.15
CA ARG A 276 -17.49 4.76 -2.14
C ARG A 276 -18.66 4.13 -2.89
N GLY A 277 -19.90 4.51 -2.57
CA GLY A 277 -21.11 3.86 -3.08
C GLY A 277 -21.20 2.43 -2.56
N ALA A 278 -22.11 2.17 -1.62
CA ALA A 278 -22.35 0.82 -1.14
C ALA A 278 -22.61 -0.16 -2.29
#